data_AF-A0A2E0HZT2-F1
#
_entry.id   AF-A0A2E0HZT2-F1
#
_cell.length_a   1.000
_cell.length_b   1.000
_cell.length_c   1.000
_cell.angle_alpha   90.00
_cell.angle_beta   90.00
_cell.angle_gamma   90.00
#
_symmetry.space_group_name_H-M   'P 1'
#
loop_
_entity.id
_entity.type
_entity.pdbx_description
1 polymer ?
#
loop_
_entity_poly.entity_id
_entity_poly.type
_entity_poly.pdbx_seq_one_letter_code
_entity_poly.pdbx_strand_id
1 'polypeptide(L)'
;MLIAFLINGLILIVAGILVKYNPNLLAGYNTLSKEKKKEINIEKVSTIARNSLIITGALIIDSTCIMYILESSEITQITIISIILITGLLAMLILVNRVSKIK
;
A
#
# COMPACT_ATOMS: atom_id res chain seq x y z
N MET A 1 -9.16 6.66 18.82
CA MET A 1 -8.44 6.51 17.53
C MET A 1 -8.89 5.31 16.66
N LEU A 2 -9.51 4.26 17.24
CA LEU A 2 -9.94 3.03 16.56
C LEU A 2 -10.56 3.23 15.16
N ILE A 3 -11.69 3.94 15.08
CA ILE A 3 -12.44 4.10 13.82
C ILE A 3 -11.57 4.73 12.72
N ALA A 4 -10.75 5.73 13.06
CA ALA A 4 -9.89 6.41 12.10
C ALA A 4 -8.85 5.45 11.49
N PHE A 5 -8.22 4.59 12.30
CA PHE A 5 -7.24 3.62 11.80
C PHE A 5 -7.89 2.48 11.02
N LEU A 6 -9.10 2.04 11.39
CA LEU A 6 -9.87 1.08 10.59
C LEU A 6 -10.21 1.65 9.20
N ILE A 7 -10.68 2.89 9.15
CA ILE A 7 -10.94 3.58 7.87
C ILE A 7 -9.66 3.68 7.04
N ASN A 8 -8.52 4.03 7.66
CA ASN A 8 -7.23 4.10 6.96
C ASN A 8 -6.85 2.74 6.33
N GLY A 9 -6.96 1.64 7.07
CA GLY A 9 -6.70 0.30 6.56
C GLY A 9 -7.63 -0.07 5.39
N LEU A 10 -8.92 0.25 5.49
CA LEU A 10 -9.88 0.04 4.41
C LEU A 10 -9.56 0.87 3.15
N ILE A 11 -9.17 2.13 3.31
CA ILE A 11 -8.74 3.00 2.19
C ILE A 11 -7.57 2.35 1.45
N LEU A 12 -6.57 1.82 2.17
CA LEU A 12 -5.42 1.15 1.53
C LEU A 12 -5.83 -0.11 0.78
N ILE A 13 -6.72 -0.93 1.34
CA ILE A 13 -7.23 -2.13 0.66
C ILE A 13 -7.97 -1.74 -0.62
N VAL A 14 -8.88 -0.78 -0.55
CA VAL A 14 -9.63 -0.29 -1.71
C VAL A 14 -8.69 0.30 -2.75
N ALA A 15 -7.73 1.14 -2.34
CA ALA A 15 -6.71 1.69 -3.23
C ALA A 15 -5.90 0.57 -3.92
N GLY A 16 -5.52 -0.48 -3.17
CA GLY A 16 -4.85 -1.66 -3.70
C GLY A 16 -5.65 -2.34 -4.80
N ILE A 17 -6.94 -2.55 -4.58
CA ILE A 17 -7.85 -3.11 -5.58
C ILE A 17 -7.94 -2.19 -6.80
N LEU A 18 -8.14 -0.88 -6.57
CA LEU A 18 -8.27 0.11 -7.64
C LEU A 18 -7.03 0.21 -8.53
N VAL A 19 -5.81 0.20 -7.97
CA VAL A 19 -4.57 0.27 -8.78
C VAL A 19 -4.38 -0.96 -9.68
N LYS A 20 -4.99 -2.10 -9.33
CA LYS A 20 -5.00 -3.29 -10.19
C LYS A 20 -5.92 -3.13 -11.39
N TYR A 21 -7.12 -2.60 -11.17
CA TYR A 21 -8.10 -2.40 -12.23
C TYR A 21 -7.78 -1.19 -13.11
N ASN A 22 -7.19 -0.14 -12.53
CA ASN A 22 -6.78 1.06 -13.25
C ASN A 22 -5.34 1.45 -12.89
N PRO A 23 -4.34 0.88 -13.59
CA PRO A 23 -2.93 1.16 -13.31
C PRO A 23 -2.50 2.61 -13.58
N ASN A 24 -3.32 3.43 -14.25
CA ASN A 24 -3.06 4.87 -14.37
C ASN A 24 -3.22 5.62 -13.03
N LEU A 25 -3.71 4.97 -11.97
CA LEU A 25 -3.65 5.50 -10.61
C LEU A 25 -2.22 5.52 -10.05
N LEU A 26 -1.31 4.71 -10.62
CA LEU A 26 0.11 4.77 -10.28
C LEU A 26 0.73 5.99 -10.98
N ALA A 27 0.99 7.06 -10.22
CA ALA A 27 1.49 8.32 -10.76
C ALA A 27 2.74 8.15 -11.65
N GLY A 28 3.68 7.28 -11.24
CA GLY A 28 4.88 7.00 -12.02
C GLY A 28 4.62 6.27 -13.34
N TYR A 29 3.51 5.54 -13.47
CA TYR A 29 3.08 4.97 -14.76
C TYR A 29 2.27 5.99 -15.56
N ASN A 30 1.35 6.72 -14.92
CA ASN A 30 0.43 7.65 -15.57
C ASN A 30 1.15 8.73 -16.40
N THR A 31 2.27 9.24 -15.88
CA THR A 31 3.06 10.32 -16.48
C THR A 31 3.99 9.86 -17.61
N LEU A 32 4.14 8.55 -17.83
CA LEU A 32 4.94 8.02 -18.94
C LEU A 32 4.27 8.28 -20.29
N SER A 33 5.10 8.55 -21.31
CA SER A 33 4.63 8.55 -22.70
C SER A 33 4.09 7.18 -23.10
N LYS A 34 3.24 7.14 -24.13
CA LYS A 34 2.66 5.87 -24.63
C LYS A 34 3.72 4.84 -25.02
N GLU A 35 4.86 5.27 -25.54
CA GLU A 35 5.98 4.37 -25.87
C GLU A 35 6.59 3.75 -24.62
N LYS A 36 6.96 4.57 -23.61
CA LYS A 36 7.56 4.09 -22.37
C LYS A 36 6.61 3.21 -21.56
N LYS A 37 5.29 3.45 -21.64
CA LYS A 37 4.28 2.58 -21.01
C LYS A 37 4.33 1.14 -21.53
N LYS A 38 4.71 0.92 -22.80
CA LYS A 38 4.82 -0.43 -23.41
C LYS A 38 6.03 -1.21 -22.91
N GLU A 39 7.07 -0.52 -22.44
CA GLU A 39 8.26 -1.16 -21.86
C GLU A 39 8.03 -1.67 -20.43
N ILE A 40 6.99 -1.18 -19.76
CA ILE A 40 6.67 -1.55 -18.37
C ILE A 40 5.75 -2.77 -18.37
N ASN A 41 6.15 -3.81 -17.62
CA ASN A 41 5.25 -4.90 -17.26
C ASN A 41 4.23 -4.41 -16.21
N ILE A 42 3.20 -3.72 -16.70
CA ILE A 42 2.18 -3.08 -15.87
C ILE A 42 1.37 -4.09 -15.06
N GLU A 43 1.21 -5.31 -15.59
CA GLU A 43 0.50 -6.39 -14.91
C GLU A 43 1.22 -6.81 -13.63
N LYS A 44 2.54 -6.99 -13.71
CA LYS A 44 3.37 -7.35 -12.55
C LYS A 44 3.49 -6.18 -11.57
N VAL A 45 3.69 -4.95 -12.07
CA VAL A 45 3.79 -3.75 -11.24
C VAL A 45 2.49 -3.49 -10.46
N SER A 46 1.35 -3.49 -11.14
CA SER A 46 0.04 -3.28 -10.50
C SER A 46 -0.32 -4.39 -9.52
N THR A 47 0.10 -5.63 -9.79
CA THR A 47 -0.08 -6.77 -8.86
C THR A 47 0.72 -6.59 -7.58
N ILE A 48 1.99 -6.17 -7.68
CA ILE A 48 2.83 -5.90 -6.51
C ILE A 48 2.26 -4.72 -5.71
N ALA A 49 1.84 -3.65 -6.39
CA ALA A 49 1.20 -2.50 -5.77
C ALA A 49 -0.07 -2.91 -5.00
N ARG A 50 -0.97 -3.65 -5.66
CA ARG A 50 -2.20 -4.18 -5.03
C ARG A 50 -1.87 -4.98 -3.79
N ASN A 51 -1.02 -5.98 -3.90
CA ASN A 51 -0.73 -6.89 -2.79
C ASN A 51 -0.09 -6.13 -1.63
N SER A 52 0.85 -5.21 -1.90
CA SER A 52 1.51 -4.42 -0.85
C SER A 52 0.53 -3.52 -0.11
N LEU A 53 -0.37 -2.84 -0.84
CA LEU A 53 -1.41 -1.97 -0.25
C LEU A 53 -2.42 -2.78 0.57
N ILE A 54 -2.89 -3.93 0.05
CA ILE A 54 -3.81 -4.81 0.79
C ILE A 54 -3.17 -5.36 2.06
N ILE A 55 -1.93 -5.85 1.99
CA ILE A 55 -1.21 -6.37 3.17
C ILE A 55 -1.01 -5.28 4.20
N THR A 56 -0.59 -4.08 3.79
CA THR A 56 -0.40 -2.93 4.69
C THR A 56 -1.72 -2.54 5.35
N GLY A 57 -2.81 -2.46 4.58
CA GLY A 57 -4.14 -2.15 5.11
C GLY A 57 -4.66 -3.20 6.09
N ALA A 58 -4.47 -4.49 5.78
CA ALA A 58 -4.84 -5.59 6.68
C ALA A 58 -4.05 -5.53 7.99
N LEU A 59 -2.72 -5.34 7.92
CA LEU A 59 -1.87 -5.20 9.11
C LEU A 59 -2.28 -4.01 9.99
N ILE A 60 -2.70 -2.90 9.39
CA ILE A 60 -3.22 -1.74 10.13
C ILE A 60 -4.52 -2.11 10.85
N ILE A 61 -5.46 -2.80 10.20
CA ILE A 61 -6.72 -3.24 10.81
C ILE A 61 -6.44 -4.20 11.97
N ASP A 62 -5.64 -5.24 11.74
CA ASP A 62 -5.31 -6.25 12.75
C ASP A 62 -4.61 -5.61 13.96
N SER A 63 -3.60 -4.77 13.73
CA SER A 63 -2.88 -4.07 14.80
C SER A 63 -3.79 -3.14 15.58
N THR A 64 -4.72 -2.46 14.91
CA THR A 64 -5.69 -1.57 15.57
C THR A 64 -6.63 -2.36 16.48
N CYS A 65 -7.16 -3.49 16.02
CA CYS A 65 -8.02 -4.36 16.82
C CYS A 65 -7.26 -4.92 18.04
N ILE A 66 -6.04 -5.40 17.84
CA ILE A 66 -5.19 -5.94 18.93
C ILE A 66 -4.91 -4.86 19.97
N MET A 67 -4.46 -3.67 19.55
CA MET A 67 -4.13 -2.57 20.47
C MET A 67 -5.35 -2.02 21.20
N TYR A 68 -6.54 -2.08 20.59
CA TYR A 68 -7.80 -1.73 21.25
C TYR A 68 -8.11 -2.72 22.39
N ILE A 69 -7.96 -4.03 22.14
CA ILE A 69 -8.17 -5.07 23.16
C ILE A 69 -7.13 -4.95 24.28
N LEU A 70 -5.89 -4.58 23.96
CA LEU A 70 -4.81 -4.40 24.93
C LEU A 70 -4.81 -3.04 25.62
N GLU A 71 -5.83 -2.19 25.39
CA GLU A 71 -5.94 -0.84 25.95
C GLU A 71 -4.66 0.00 25.80
N SER A 72 -3.99 -0.14 24.66
CA SER A 72 -2.69 0.52 24.41
C SER A 72 -2.83 2.04 24.35
N SER A 73 -1.81 2.76 24.84
CA SER A 73 -1.78 4.23 24.80
C SER A 73 -1.87 4.79 23.37
N GLU A 74 -2.44 5.98 23.21
CA GLU A 74 -2.57 6.62 21.89
C GLU A 74 -1.22 6.82 21.18
N ILE A 75 -0.18 7.20 21.92
CA ILE A 75 1.18 7.37 21.38
C ILE A 75 1.71 6.04 20.83
N THR A 76 1.48 4.95 21.55
CA THR A 76 1.85 3.60 21.10
C THR A 76 1.12 3.23 19.82
N GLN A 77 -0.20 3.49 19.76
CA GLN A 77 -1.01 3.21 18.57
C GLN A 77 -0.52 3.99 17.35
N ILE A 78 -0.32 5.30 17.50
CA ILE A 78 0.20 6.16 16.42
C ILE A 78 1.56 5.66 15.93
N THR A 79 2.47 5.33 16.86
CA THR A 79 3.83 4.90 16.54
C THR A 79 3.82 3.60 15.73
N ILE A 80 3.07 2.58 16.20
CA ILE A 80 3.00 1.27 15.54
C ILE A 80 2.37 1.40 14.15
N ILE A 81 1.23 2.09 14.04
CA ILE A 81 0.56 2.29 12.75
C ILE A 81 1.44 3.06 11.76
N SER A 82 2.18 4.07 12.23
CA SER A 82 3.11 4.83 11.39
C SER A 82 4.26 3.96 10.87
N ILE A 83 4.82 3.10 11.72
CA ILE A 83 5.89 2.15 11.32
C ILE A 83 5.37 1.17 10.27
N ILE A 84 4.17 0.61 10.46
CA ILE A 84 3.55 -0.31 9.50
C ILE A 84 3.33 0.39 8.16
N LEU A 85 2.76 1.60 8.17
CA LEU A 85 2.49 2.36 6.96
C LEU A 85 3.77 2.70 6.19
N ILE A 86 4.78 3.27 6.86
CA ILE A 86 6.04 3.67 6.24
C ILE A 86 6.76 2.44 5.67
N THR A 87 6.89 1.38 6.47
CA THR A 87 7.56 0.15 6.03
C THR A 87 6.83 -0.51 4.86
N GLY A 88 5.49 -0.58 4.91
CA GLY A 88 4.67 -1.15 3.84
C GLY A 88 4.83 -0.39 2.52
N LEU A 89 4.81 0.95 2.56
CA LEU A 89 5.02 1.78 1.38
C LEU A 89 6.45 1.68 0.83
N LEU A 90 7.47 1.69 1.70
CA LEU A 90 8.86 1.51 1.28
C LEU A 90 9.09 0.15 0.64
N ALA A 91 8.55 -0.92 1.23
CA ALA A 91 8.62 -2.26 0.67
C ALA A 91 7.97 -2.31 -0.73
N MET A 92 6.79 -1.70 -0.90
CA MET A 92 6.12 -1.59 -2.20
C MET A 92 7.03 -0.90 -3.23
N LEU A 93 7.60 0.26 -2.90
CA LEU A 93 8.46 1.03 -3.79
C LEU A 93 9.69 0.23 -4.22
N ILE A 94 10.35 -0.46 -3.27
CA ILE A 94 11.52 -1.30 -3.56
C ILE A 94 11.13 -2.46 -4.49
N LEU A 95 10.02 -3.15 -4.21
CA LEU A 95 9.57 -4.29 -5.00
C LEU A 95 9.16 -3.87 -6.42
N VAL A 96 8.43 -2.76 -6.57
CA VAL A 96 8.05 -2.21 -7.87
C VAL A 96 9.29 -1.80 -8.66
N ASN A 97 10.24 -1.09 -8.05
CA ASN A 97 11.47 -0.63 -8.70
C ASN A 97 12.37 -1.78 -9.16
N ARG A 98 12.44 -2.87 -8.38
CA ARG A 98 13.17 -4.08 -8.78
C ARG A 98 12.58 -4.70 -10.04
N VAL A 99 11.25 -4.72 -10.15
CA VAL A 99 10.56 -5.37 -11.26
C VAL A 99 10.47 -4.47 -12.49
N SER A 100 10.39 -3.15 -12.33
CA SER A 100 10.34 -2.21 -13.46
C SER A 100 11.68 -2.08 -14.21
N LYS A 101 12.80 -2.50 -13.60
CA LYS A 101 14.14 -2.42 -14.21
C LYS A 101 14.57 -3.69 -14.93
N ILE A 102 13.83 -4.79 -14.82
CA ILE A 102 14.16 -6.05 -15.51
C ILE A 102 13.67 -5.91 -16.96
N LYS A 103 14.60 -5.54 -17.85
CA LYS A 103 14.45 -5.63 -19.31
C LYS A 103 14.66 -7.07 -19.77
#